data_AF-Q0N2S8-F1
#
_entry.id   AF-Q0N2S8-F1
#
_cell.length_a   1.000
_cell.length_b   1.000
_cell.length_c   1.000
_cell.angle_alpha   90.00
_cell.angle_beta   90.00
_cell.angle_gamma   90.00
#
_symmetry.space_group_name_H-M   'P 1'
#
loop_
_entity.id
_entity.type
_entity.pdbx_description
1 polymer ?
#
loop_
_entity_poly.entity_id
_entity_poly.type
_entity_poly.pdbx_seq_one_letter_code
_entity_poly.pdbx_strand_id
1 'polypeptide(L)' 'LLLGASLQDAHAARGTNVGRECCLEYFKGAIPLRKLVGWYQTSDECTRDAIVLVTFQGR' A
#
# COMPACT_ATOMS: atom_id res chain seq x y z
N LEU A 1 33.65 -12.29 -32.51
CA LEU A 1 33.03 -12.98 -31.37
C LEU A 1 32.42 -11.92 -30.46
N LEU A 2 31.14 -11.61 -30.63
CA LEU A 2 30.42 -10.69 -29.73
C LEU A 2 29.75 -11.55 -28.67
N LEU A 3 30.32 -11.59 -27.47
CA LEU A 3 29.69 -12.20 -26.29
C LEU A 3 28.52 -11.30 -25.91
N GLY A 4 27.33 -11.63 -26.41
CA GLY A 4 26.08 -10.96 -26.05
C GLY A 4 25.80 -11.14 -24.58
N ALA A 5 25.83 -10.04 -23.82
CA ALA A 5 25.39 -10.02 -22.44
C ALA A 5 23.92 -10.42 -22.39
N SER A 6 23.66 -11.66 -21.97
CA SER A 6 22.33 -12.09 -21.57
C SER A 6 22.09 -11.48 -20.20
N LEU A 7 21.59 -10.24 -20.18
CA LEU A 7 20.90 -9.72 -19.01
C LEU A 7 19.64 -10.58 -18.89
N GLN A 8 19.73 -11.66 -18.12
CA GLN A 8 18.53 -12.32 -17.64
C GLN A 8 17.77 -11.22 -16.91
N ASP A 9 16.63 -10.83 -17.47
CA ASP A 9 15.59 -10.12 -16.75
C ASP A 9 15.25 -11.05 -15.58
N ALA A 10 16.05 -10.96 -14.51
CA ALA A 10 15.65 -11.35 -13.19
C ALA A 10 14.51 -10.38 -12.93
N HIS A 11 13.32 -10.81 -13.36
CA HIS A 11 12.06 -10.38 -12.81
C HIS A 11 12.22 -10.76 -11.35
N ALA A 12 12.89 -9.90 -10.57
CA ALA A 12 12.76 -9.86 -9.15
C ALA A 12 11.26 -9.91 -8.99
N ALA A 13 10.74 -11.02 -8.44
CA ALA A 13 9.35 -11.11 -8.07
C ALA A 13 9.19 -9.90 -7.16
N ARG A 14 8.69 -8.79 -7.72
CA ARG A 14 8.42 -7.58 -6.97
C ARG A 14 7.49 -8.12 -5.92
N GLY A 15 7.95 -8.20 -4.66
CA GLY A 15 7.07 -8.62 -3.58
C GLY A 15 5.78 -7.84 -3.79
N THR A 16 4.62 -8.50 -3.78
CA THR A 16 3.36 -7.97 -4.33
C THR A 16 2.95 -6.59 -3.78
N ASN A 17 3.68 -6.08 -2.79
CA ASN A 17 3.50 -4.81 -2.10
C ASN A 17 4.59 -3.74 -2.38
N VAL A 18 5.53 -3.91 -3.33
CA VAL A 18 6.55 -2.85 -3.57
C VAL A 18 5.88 -1.62 -4.18
N GLY A 19 5.70 -0.56 -3.38
CA GLY A 19 5.16 0.72 -3.82
C GLY A 19 3.66 0.97 -3.55
N ARG A 20 2.98 0.09 -2.81
CA ARG A 20 1.57 0.28 -2.39
C ARG A 20 1.47 0.51 -0.88
N GLU A 21 0.53 1.37 -0.47
CA GLU A 21 0.22 1.62 0.94
C GLU A 21 -0.82 0.60 1.42
N CYS A 22 -0.41 -0.32 2.30
CA CYS A 22 -1.28 -1.31 2.94
C CYS A 22 -1.32 -1.08 4.45
N CYS A 23 -2.50 -1.31 5.06
CA CYS A 23 -2.64 -1.23 6.51
C CYS A 23 -2.11 -2.50 7.20
N LEU A 24 -1.05 -2.36 8.00
CA LEU A 24 -0.49 -3.45 8.80
C LEU A 24 -1.31 -3.73 10.07
N GLU A 25 -2.08 -2.74 10.53
CA GLU A 25 -2.97 -2.84 11.69
C GLU A 25 -4.16 -1.89 11.55
N TYR A 26 -5.25 -2.21 12.26
CA TYR A 26 -6.40 -1.32 12.38
C TYR A 26 -6.24 -0.37 13.56
N PHE A 27 -6.81 0.83 13.43
CA PHE A 27 -6.89 1.80 14.51
C PHE A 27 -7.72 1.24 15.67
N LYS A 28 -7.15 1.22 16.89
CA LYS A 28 -7.78 0.61 18.08
C LYS A 28 -8.65 1.59 18.89
N GLY A 29 -8.61 2.89 18.56
CA GLY A 29 -9.34 3.93 19.29
C GLY A 29 -10.74 4.21 18.72
N ALA A 30 -11.46 5.11 19.38
CA ALA A 30 -12.71 5.63 18.83
C ALA A 30 -12.43 6.59 17.67
N ILE A 31 -13.15 6.39 16.55
CA ILE A 31 -13.00 7.21 15.34
C ILE A 31 -13.46 8.64 15.63
N PRO A 32 -12.60 9.67 15.47
CA PRO A 32 -12.98 11.05 15.73
C PRO A 32 -13.73 11.64 14.53
N LEU A 33 -15.02 11.28 14.36
CA LEU A 33 -15.84 11.61 13.18
C LEU A 33 -15.79 13.09 12.76
N ARG A 34 -15.78 14.02 13.72
CA ARG A 34 -15.73 15.47 13.46
C ARG A 34 -14.42 15.94 12.80
N LYS A 35 -13.39 15.08 12.76
CA LYS A 35 -12.08 15.40 12.19
C LYS A 35 -11.88 14.82 10.80
N LEU A 36 -12.79 13.97 10.32
CA LEU A 36 -12.66 13.29 9.04
C LEU A 36 -12.96 14.24 7.88
N VAL A 37 -12.13 14.21 6.84
CA VAL A 37 -12.29 14.98 5.60
C VAL A 37 -12.44 14.09 4.37
N GLY A 38 -12.16 12.80 4.49
CA GLY A 38 -12.29 11.85 3.39
C GLY A 38 -11.95 10.44 3.82
N TRP A 39 -12.01 9.53 2.85
CA TRP A 39 -11.61 8.14 3.02
C TRP A 39 -11.18 7.55 1.68
N TYR A 40 -10.42 6.46 1.73
CA TYR A 40 -10.12 5.64 0.56
C TYR A 40 -9.99 4.18 0.97
N GLN A 41 -10.19 3.27 0.02
CA GLN A 41 -9.99 1.83 0.22
C GLN A 41 -8.56 1.46 -0.18
N THR A 42 -7.91 0.59 0.61
CA THR A 42 -6.62 0.03 0.23
C THR A 42 -6.75 -0.88 -0.98
N SER A 43 -5.65 -1.16 -1.69
CA SER A 43 -5.65 -2.08 -2.83
C SER A 43 -6.11 -3.49 -2.42
N ASP A 44 -6.85 -4.15 -3.31
CA ASP A 44 -7.26 -5.56 -3.17
C ASP A 44 -6.07 -6.54 -3.13
N GLU A 45 -4.86 -6.07 -3.46
CA GLU A 45 -3.62 -6.85 -3.34
C GLU A 45 -3.03 -6.84 -1.93
N CYS A 46 -3.55 -5.99 -1.03
CA CYS A 46 -3.15 -5.99 0.37
C CYS A 46 -3.63 -7.28 1.05
N THR A 47 -2.87 -7.74 2.06
CA THR A 47 -3.22 -8.95 2.82
C THR A 47 -4.47 -8.79 3.70
N ARG A 48 -5.00 -7.57 3.80
CA ARG A 48 -6.17 -7.21 4.58
C ARG A 48 -6.96 -6.14 3.85
N ASP A 49 -8.28 -6.27 3.88
CA ASP A 49 -9.20 -5.25 3.42
C ASP A 49 -9.26 -4.10 4.44
N ALA A 50 -9.01 -2.88 3.99
CA ALA A 50 -9.05 -1.72 4.87
C ALA A 50 -9.63 -0.48 4.20
N ILE A 51 -10.27 0.35 5.02
CA ILE A 51 -10.62 1.74 4.69
C ILE A 51 -9.72 2.64 5.52
N VAL A 52 -9.00 3.54 4.85
CA VAL A 52 -8.22 4.59 5.51
C VAL A 52 -9.10 5.81 5.62
N LEU A 53 -9.26 6.31 6.85
CA LEU A 53 -9.99 7.53 7.14
C LEU A 53 -9.00 8.68 7.23
N VAL A 54 -9.18 9.70 6.40
CA VAL A 54 -8.27 10.85 6.35
C VAL A 54 -8.81 11.95 7.25
N THR A 55 -8.01 12.41 8.20
CA THR A 55 -8.34 13.56 9.04
C THR A 55 -7.87 14.88 8.42
N PHE A 56 -8.43 16.01 8.85
CA PHE A 56 -7.95 17.33 8.39
C PHE A 56 -6.47 17.61 8.75
N GLN A 57 -5.86 16.81 9.64
CA GLN A 57 -4.44 16.89 9.99
C GLN A 57 -3.55 16.00 9.10
N GLY A 58 -4.12 15.28 8.13
CA GLY A 58 -3.37 14.34 7.27
C GLY A 58 -2.91 13.08 8.00
N ARG A 59 -3.57 12.74 9.11
CA ARG A 59 -3.41 11.48 9.83
C ARG A 59 -4.52 10.50 9.45
#